data_AF-R7QSU2-F1
#
_entry.id   AF-R7QSU2-F1
#
_cell.length_a   1.000
_cell.length_b   1.000
_cell.length_c   1.000
_cell.angle_alpha   90.00
_cell.angle_beta   90.00
_cell.angle_gamma   90.00
#
_symmetry.space_group_name_H-M   'P 1'
#
loop_
_entity.id
_entity.type
_entity.pdbx_description
1 polymer ?
#
loop_
_entity_poly.entity_id
_entity_poly.type
_entity_poly.pdbx_seq_one_letter_code
_entity_poly.pdbx_strand_id
1 'polypeptide(L)' 'MFRFDYSREFLRWALLPPGWHPTWHVGVHVKSNKKLVAFITAVPV' A
#
# COMPACT_ATOMS: atom_id res chain seq x y z
N MET A 1 21.52 -0.24 -11.66
CA MET A 1 20.35 0.50 -11.15
C MET A 1 19.53 -0.45 -10.28
N PHE A 2 19.16 -0.06 -9.06
CA PHE A 2 18.42 -0.91 -8.11
C PHE A 2 16.98 -0.40 -7.94
N ARG A 3 16.03 -1.32 -7.75
CA ARG A 3 14.62 -1.05 -7.45
C ARG A 3 14.18 -2.02 -6.37
N PHE A 4 13.44 -1.53 -5.37
CA PHE A 4 12.84 -2.41 -4.37
C PHE A 4 11.75 -3.29 -4.98
N ASP A 5 11.83 -4.58 -4.71
CA ASP A 5 10.83 -5.57 -5.11
C ASP A 5 10.16 -6.15 -3.86
N TYR A 6 9.22 -5.39 -3.29
CA TYR A 6 8.54 -5.79 -2.06
C TYR A 6 7.67 -7.02 -2.31
N SER A 7 7.91 -8.10 -1.57
CA SER A 7 7.04 -9.27 -1.60
C SER A 7 5.67 -8.96 -1.01
N ARG A 8 4.67 -9.75 -1.39
CA ARG A 8 3.30 -9.63 -0.87
C ARG A 8 3.26 -9.85 0.64
N GLU A 9 4.07 -10.79 1.14
CA GLU A 9 4.19 -11.14 2.55
C GLU A 9 4.79 -9.98 3.33
N PHE A 10 5.84 -9.35 2.80
CA PHE A 10 6.46 -8.19 3.41
C PHE A 10 5.50 -7.00 3.50
N LEU A 11 4.77 -6.69 2.42
CA LEU A 11 3.79 -5.61 2.43
C LEU A 11 2.68 -5.86 3.45
N ARG A 12 2.19 -7.10 3.59
CA ARG A 12 1.20 -7.44 4.63
C ARG A 12 1.75 -7.24 6.03
N TRP A 13 2.96 -7.72 6.29
CA TRP A 13 3.60 -7.56 7.59
C TRP A 13 3.81 -6.09 7.95
N ALA A 14 4.29 -5.27 7.00
CA ALA A 14 4.58 -3.86 7.23
C ALA A 14 3.32 -2.98 7.35
N LEU A 15 2.26 -3.28 6.59
CA LEU A 15 1.08 -2.41 6.47
C LEU A 15 -0.07 -2.78 7.42
N LEU A 16 -0.02 -3.95 8.06
CA LEU A 16 -1.10 -4.47 8.91
C LEU A 16 -0.65 -4.73 10.37
N PRO A 17 0.00 -3.78 11.07
CA PRO A 17 0.28 -3.94 12.49
C PRO A 17 -1.01 -3.96 13.32
N PRO A 18 -0.97 -4.42 14.59
CA PRO A 18 -2.12 -4.33 15.49
C PRO A 18 -2.69 -2.91 15.54
N GLY A 19 -4.01 -2.77 15.38
CA GLY A 19 -4.69 -1.47 15.37
C GLY A 19 -4.60 -0.69 14.06
N TRP A 20 -4.10 -1.28 12.96
CA TRP A 20 -4.10 -0.62 11.65
C TRP A 20 -5.52 -0.20 11.20
N HIS A 21 -5.58 0.88 10.41
CA HIS A 21 -6.83 1.42 9.90
C HIS A 21 -6.93 1.23 8.38
N PRO A 22 -7.95 0.51 7.87
CA PRO A 22 -8.10 0.27 6.43
C PRO A 22 -8.23 1.54 5.58
N THR A 23 -8.81 2.59 6.15
CA THR A 23 -8.97 3.89 5.48
C THR A 23 -7.67 4.64 5.27
N TRP A 24 -6.59 4.25 5.97
CA TRP A 24 -5.26 4.85 5.81
C TRP A 24 -4.47 4.24 4.66
N HIS A 25 -4.99 3.22 3.99
CA HIS A 25 -4.41 2.68 2.76
C HIS A 25 -5.09 3.33 1.55
N VAL A 26 -4.42 4.30 0.93
CA VAL A 26 -5.01 5.14 -0.12
C VAL A 26 -4.34 4.84 -1.46
N GLY A 27 -5.13 4.38 -2.43
CA GLY A 27 -4.68 4.11 -3.80
C GLY A 27 -5.39 4.98 -4.83
N VAL A 28 -4.63 5.56 -5.76
CA VAL A 28 -5.16 6.36 -6.88
C VAL A 28 -5.23 5.49 -8.12
N HIS A 29 -6.43 5.39 -8.70
CA HIS A 29 -6.68 4.62 -9.91
C HIS A 29 -7.08 5.54 -11.08
N VAL A 30 -6.65 5.18 -12.28
CA VAL A 30 -7.15 5.80 -13.51
C VAL A 30 -8.63 5.45 -13.67
N LYS A 31 -9.50 6.46 -13.85
CA LYS A 31 -10.96 6.29 -13.85
C LYS A 31 -11.46 5.33 -14.94
N SER A 32 -10.86 5.39 -16.13
CA SER A 32 -11.31 4.65 -17.33
C SER A 32 -11.00 3.15 -17.30
N ASN A 33 -9.83 2.76 -16.79
CA ASN A 33 -9.36 1.36 -16.84
C ASN A 33 -9.01 0.76 -15.46
N LYS A 34 -9.22 1.52 -14.38
CA LYS A 34 -8.95 1.10 -13.00
C LYS A 34 -7.49 0.70 -12.73
N LYS A 35 -6.53 1.14 -13.56
CA LYS A 35 -5.10 0.93 -13.30
C LYS A 35 -4.65 1.74 -12.07
N LEU A 36 -4.03 1.09 -11.09
CA LEU A 36 -3.39 1.75 -9.95
C LEU A 36 -2.13 2.49 -10.40
N VAL A 37 -2.02 3.77 -10.05
CA VAL A 37 -0.90 4.64 -10.47
C VAL A 37 -0.15 5.27 -9.31
N ALA A 38 -0.75 5.35 -8.13
CA ALA A 38 -0.08 5.79 -6.91
C ALA A 38 -0.69 5.10 -5.69
N PHE A 39 0.11 4.93 -4.64
CA PHE A 39 -0.31 4.31 -3.38
C PHE A 39 0.46 4.95 -2.23
N ILE A 40 -0.23 5.27 -1.14
CA ILE A 40 0.34 5.74 0.13
C ILE A 40 -0.38 5.07 1.30
N THR A 41 0.34 4.83 2.37
CA THR A 41 -0.16 4.15 3.57
C THR A 41 0.37 4.83 4.83
N ALA A 42 -0.42 4.77 5.89
CA ALA A 42 0.04 5.04 7.25
C ALA A 42 -0.20 3.83 8.15
N VAL A 43 0.59 3.75 9.22
CA VAL A 43 0.44 2.75 10.28
C VAL A 43 0.45 3.47 11.64
N PRO A 44 -0.28 2.97 12.65
CA PRO A 44 -0.17 3.49 14.00
C PRO A 44 1.22 3.21 14.58
N VAL A 45 1.74 4.15 15.37
CA VAL A 45 3.00 4.04 16.13
C VAL A 45 2.68 4.17 17.61
#